data_AF-A0A5J5NTI4-F1
#
_entry.id   AF-A0A5J5NTI4-F1
#
_cell.length_a   1.000
_cell.length_b   1.000
_cell.length_c   1.000
_cell.angle_alpha   90.00
_cell.angle_beta   90.00
_cell.angle_gamma   90.00
#
_symmetry.space_group_name_H-M   'P 1'
#
loop_
_entity.id
_entity.type
_entity.pdbx_description
1 polymer ?
#
loop_
_entity_poly.entity_id
_entity_poly.type
_entity_poly.pdbx_seq_one_letter_code
_entity_poly.pdbx_strand_id
1 'polypeptide(L)'
;MEGEKEKGRTKRIAVFMAFGTKGDVYPIAAIAAAFATDQNGYDVAFITHSAHQNLSSHLAKKNIIFVPISSPPVLSSNGTDDKTGSPGLEFSEQKTIIAKEQRKECCLAVERLFGDDPCLEGDFIGINFFALEGWSLAELFHVRCIVLAPYVVPYSAPSFFEHYFRKELPLLYKYLQEAPADKVCWKDVIHWMWPLFSDNWESWRSEDLNLSPYPFTDPVTGLPTWHDRPPSPLLLYGFSKEIVECPDYWPSNIRVCGFWFLPIEWQFSCQECGQISTLLSTRHLNSDDMCPAHAELQYFLRTPLSRPPIFIGLSSIGSMGLMRNPRAFLQVVRTVLEVTCHRFILFTAGYEPLDAAVQEVAHEASSISKQRWSVQKGLSLFDSRLFCFSGLYVRLCWINSIGQRKCFGLELLQNH
;
A
#
# COMPACT_ATOMS: atom_id res chain seq x y z
N MET A 1 36.34 6.57 40.63
CA MET A 1 35.43 7.01 39.57
C MET A 1 35.32 5.86 38.60
N GLU A 2 34.39 4.94 38.86
CA GLU A 2 34.01 3.91 37.89
C GLU A 2 33.19 4.61 36.81
N GLY A 3 33.72 4.61 35.59
CA GLY A 3 33.04 5.20 34.44
C GLY A 3 31.73 4.49 34.20
N GLU A 4 30.66 5.27 34.06
CA GLU A 4 29.38 4.80 33.54
C GLU A 4 29.64 4.08 32.21
N LYS A 5 29.50 2.76 32.20
CA LYS A 5 29.42 2.01 30.94
C LYS A 5 28.19 2.54 30.20
N GLU A 6 28.40 3.11 29.01
CA GLU A 6 27.33 3.38 28.06
C GLU A 6 26.43 2.14 27.97
N LYS A 7 25.18 2.29 28.39
CA LYS A 7 24.19 1.23 28.26
C LYS A 7 23.86 1.12 26.78
N GLY A 8 24.52 0.18 26.09
CA GLY A 8 24.16 -0.18 24.72
C GLY A 8 22.69 -0.52 24.60
N ARG A 9 22.13 -0.33 23.39
CA ARG A 9 20.73 -0.60 23.09
C ARG A 9 20.28 -1.98 23.60
N THR A 10 19.12 -2.02 24.26
CA THR A 10 18.57 -3.25 24.86
C THR A 10 17.39 -3.83 24.10
N LYS A 11 16.70 -3.03 23.29
CA LYS A 11 15.57 -3.46 22.46
C LYS A 11 15.98 -3.67 21.01
N ARG A 12 15.38 -4.67 20.38
CA ARG A 12 15.55 -4.92 18.93
C ARG A 12 14.81 -3.87 18.11
N ILE A 13 15.21 -3.66 16.87
CA ILE A 13 14.59 -2.71 15.95
C ILE A 13 13.90 -3.49 14.84
N ALA A 14 12.64 -3.15 14.59
CA ALA A 14 11.87 -3.62 13.45
C ALA A 14 11.47 -2.43 12.57
N VAL A 15 12.07 -2.34 11.38
CA VAL A 15 11.74 -1.29 10.42
C VAL A 15 10.82 -1.87 9.35
N PHE A 16 9.60 -1.36 9.23
CA PHE A 16 8.68 -1.71 8.15
C PHE A 16 8.72 -0.61 7.09
N MET A 17 9.11 -0.95 5.86
CA MET A 17 9.13 -0.06 4.71
C MET A 17 8.05 -0.50 3.73
N ALA A 18 7.12 0.40 3.41
CA ALA A 18 6.08 0.11 2.43
C ALA A 18 5.80 1.36 1.58
N PHE A 19 5.93 1.22 0.27
CA PHE A 19 5.62 2.27 -0.69
C PHE A 19 4.47 1.86 -1.63
N GLY A 20 3.93 2.82 -2.35
CA GLY A 20 2.74 2.65 -3.19
C GLY A 20 1.49 3.27 -2.58
N THR A 21 0.35 2.82 -3.08
CA THR A 21 -0.98 3.31 -2.74
C THR A 21 -1.48 2.74 -1.40
N LYS A 22 -2.73 3.06 -1.01
CA LYS A 22 -3.30 2.59 0.25
C LYS A 22 -3.35 1.05 0.34
N GLY A 23 -3.62 0.36 -0.77
CA GLY A 23 -3.66 -1.11 -0.81
C GLY A 23 -2.30 -1.76 -0.53
N ASP A 24 -1.22 -1.06 -0.86
CA ASP A 24 0.15 -1.53 -0.69
C ASP A 24 0.67 -1.26 0.73
N VAL A 25 0.25 -0.13 1.32
CA VAL A 25 0.81 0.41 2.56
C VAL A 25 -0.02 0.05 3.80
N TYR A 26 -1.34 0.20 3.76
CA TYR A 26 -2.18 0.11 4.96
C TYR A 26 -2.19 -1.30 5.57
N PRO A 27 -2.26 -2.40 4.79
CA PRO A 27 -2.17 -3.74 5.36
C PRO A 27 -0.85 -3.98 6.12
N ILE A 28 0.27 -3.45 5.62
CA ILE A 28 1.57 -3.60 6.27
C ILE A 28 1.66 -2.72 7.52
N ALA A 29 1.07 -1.52 7.48
CA ALA A 29 0.94 -0.68 8.67
C ALA A 29 0.12 -1.38 9.78
N ALA A 30 -0.92 -2.12 9.42
CA ALA A 30 -1.70 -2.92 10.36
C ALA A 30 -0.88 -4.08 10.95
N ILE A 31 -0.06 -4.76 10.13
CA ILE A 31 0.90 -5.77 10.61
C ILE A 31 1.93 -5.15 11.57
N ALA A 32 2.50 -4.00 11.23
CA ALA A 32 3.44 -3.30 12.11
C ALA A 32 2.78 -2.93 13.46
N ALA A 33 1.53 -2.45 13.43
CA ALA A 33 0.73 -2.14 14.62
C ALA A 33 0.46 -3.36 15.50
N ALA A 34 0.09 -4.49 14.90
CA ALA A 34 -0.09 -5.75 15.62
C ALA A 34 1.25 -6.24 16.20
N PHE A 35 2.31 -6.24 15.39
CA PHE A 35 3.65 -6.65 15.80
C PHE A 35 4.17 -5.83 17.00
N ALA A 36 4.05 -4.50 16.96
CA ALA A 36 4.46 -3.63 18.06
C ALA A 36 3.66 -3.89 19.35
N THR A 37 2.40 -4.32 19.23
CA THR A 37 1.56 -4.66 20.38
C THR A 37 1.96 -6.02 20.98
N ASP A 38 2.25 -7.00 20.13
CA ASP A 38 2.54 -8.37 20.55
C ASP A 38 4.00 -8.56 20.98
N GLN A 39 4.92 -7.74 20.44
CA GLN A 39 6.37 -7.89 20.61
C GLN A 39 6.98 -6.69 21.34
N ASN A 40 6.75 -6.62 22.66
CA ASN A 40 7.25 -5.54 23.53
C ASN A 40 8.80 -5.37 23.56
N GLY A 41 9.54 -6.36 23.07
CA GLY A 41 11.01 -6.33 22.97
C GLY A 41 11.54 -5.57 21.76
N TYR A 42 10.66 -5.00 20.93
CA TYR A 42 11.02 -4.26 19.73
C TYR A 42 10.65 -2.78 19.83
N ASP A 43 11.54 -1.93 19.32
CA ASP A 43 11.21 -0.58 18.88
C ASP A 43 10.87 -0.66 17.39
N VAL A 44 9.68 -0.16 17.03
CA VAL A 44 9.11 -0.38 15.70
C VAL A 44 9.01 0.95 14.97
N ALA A 45 9.47 0.98 13.72
CA ALA A 45 9.37 2.12 12.83
C ALA A 45 8.63 1.74 11.54
N PHE A 46 7.93 2.71 10.96
CA PHE A 46 7.20 2.56 9.72
C PHE A 46 7.58 3.68 8.74
N ILE A 47 8.24 3.32 7.65
CA ILE A 47 8.72 4.22 6.60
C ILE A 47 7.78 4.11 5.39
N THR A 48 7.23 5.23 4.95
CA THR A 48 6.34 5.29 3.76
C THR A 48 6.25 6.70 3.20
N HIS A 49 5.49 6.90 2.12
CA HIS A 49 5.23 8.21 1.55
C HIS A 49 4.57 9.15 2.56
N SER A 50 4.97 10.42 2.54
CA SER A 50 4.34 11.53 3.26
C SER A 50 2.84 11.69 2.92
N ALA A 51 2.41 11.26 1.73
CA ALA A 51 1.01 11.20 1.35
C ALA A 51 0.13 10.34 2.28
N HIS A 52 0.74 9.40 3.03
CA HIS A 52 0.06 8.57 4.02
C HIS A 52 0.19 9.10 5.46
N GLN A 53 0.48 10.39 5.65
CA GLN A 53 0.63 11.05 6.96
C GLN A 53 -0.55 10.80 7.91
N ASN A 54 -1.75 10.53 7.40
CA ASN A 54 -2.91 10.22 8.22
C ASN A 54 -2.72 8.96 9.09
N LEU A 55 -1.81 8.03 8.71
CA LEU A 55 -1.45 6.87 9.52
C LEU A 55 -0.64 7.23 10.77
N SER A 56 0.08 8.36 10.79
CA SER A 56 0.96 8.75 11.89
C SER A 56 0.27 8.73 13.25
N SER A 57 -0.94 9.27 13.34
CA SER A 57 -1.72 9.31 14.59
C SER A 57 -2.16 7.92 15.06
N HIS A 58 -2.39 6.99 14.13
CA HIS A 58 -2.77 5.62 14.43
C HIS A 58 -1.57 4.78 14.89
N LEU A 59 -0.42 4.96 14.22
CA LEU A 59 0.84 4.29 14.53
C LEU A 59 1.43 4.79 15.85
N ALA A 60 1.37 6.10 16.12
CA ALA A 60 1.81 6.68 17.39
C ALA A 60 1.07 6.09 18.61
N LYS A 61 -0.24 5.80 18.48
CA LYS A 61 -1.02 5.12 19.54
C LYS A 61 -0.51 3.71 19.86
N LYS A 62 0.28 3.12 18.98
CA LYS A 62 0.91 1.80 19.13
C LYS A 62 2.41 1.91 19.39
N ASN A 63 2.91 3.10 19.75
CA ASN A 63 4.33 3.40 19.95
C ASN A 63 5.21 3.11 18.73
N ILE A 64 4.67 3.27 17.53
CA ILE A 64 5.42 3.11 16.28
C ILE A 64 5.88 4.47 15.79
N ILE A 65 7.16 4.56 15.45
CA ILE A 65 7.76 5.75 14.85
C ILE A 65 7.36 5.83 13.39
N PHE A 66 6.60 6.85 13.01
CA PHE A 66 6.25 7.10 11.61
C PHE A 66 7.32 7.98 10.94
N VAL A 67 7.88 7.51 9.82
CA VAL A 67 8.91 8.22 9.07
C VAL A 67 8.41 8.51 7.65
N PRO A 68 8.03 9.77 7.34
CA PRO A 68 7.56 10.15 6.02
C PRO A 68 8.72 10.33 5.04
N ILE A 69 8.49 9.90 3.80
CA ILE A 69 9.36 10.12 2.64
C ILE A 69 8.64 10.99 1.62
N SER A 70 9.33 11.95 1.02
CA SER A 70 8.71 13.00 0.19
C SER A 70 8.17 12.50 -1.16
N SER A 71 8.62 11.32 -1.62
CA SER A 71 8.19 10.77 -2.90
C SER A 71 6.68 10.53 -2.95
N PRO A 72 6.02 10.77 -4.11
CA PRO A 72 4.60 10.52 -4.25
C PRO A 72 4.30 9.01 -4.46
N PRO A 73 3.14 8.51 -3.98
CA PRO A 73 2.69 7.13 -4.23
C PRO A 73 2.49 6.76 -5.71
N VAL A 74 2.13 7.74 -6.55
CA VAL A 74 1.81 7.54 -7.97
C VAL A 74 2.41 8.72 -8.75
N LEU A 75 3.11 8.42 -9.84
CA LEU A 75 3.55 9.41 -10.80
C LEU A 75 2.49 9.53 -11.90
N SER A 76 1.90 10.71 -12.06
CA SER A 76 0.98 10.97 -13.16
C SER A 76 1.76 11.25 -14.43
N SER A 77 1.50 10.51 -15.52
CA SER A 77 2.04 10.77 -16.85
C SER A 77 1.41 11.99 -17.55
N ASN A 78 0.44 12.66 -16.90
CA ASN A 78 -0.20 13.81 -17.51
C ASN A 78 0.81 14.96 -17.53
N GLY A 79 1.45 15.11 -18.70
CA GLY A 79 1.90 16.40 -19.18
C GLY A 79 0.79 17.38 -18.89
N THR A 80 1.12 18.40 -18.11
CA THR A 80 0.23 19.51 -17.99
C THR A 80 -0.06 20.00 -19.41
N ASP A 81 -1.33 20.06 -19.78
CA ASP A 81 -1.81 21.04 -20.77
C ASP A 81 -1.65 22.46 -20.17
N ASP A 82 -0.49 22.72 -19.56
CA ASP A 82 -0.08 24.04 -19.11
C ASP A 82 0.22 24.80 -20.38
N LYS A 83 -0.69 25.72 -20.70
CA LYS A 83 -0.46 26.86 -21.58
C LYS A 83 0.61 27.83 -21.02
N THR A 84 1.56 27.32 -20.23
CA THR A 84 2.69 28.02 -19.65
C THR A 84 3.93 27.25 -20.05
N GLY A 85 4.58 27.71 -21.12
CA GLY A 85 5.70 27.08 -21.82
C GLY A 85 6.99 26.87 -21.01
N SER A 86 6.95 26.05 -19.96
CA SER A 86 8.14 25.37 -19.46
C SER A 86 8.31 24.05 -20.23
N PRO A 87 9.48 23.76 -20.82
CA PRO A 87 9.76 22.43 -21.31
C PRO A 87 9.78 21.48 -20.10
N GLY A 88 8.73 20.69 -19.93
CA GLY A 88 8.68 19.66 -18.89
C GLY A 88 9.80 18.65 -19.13
N LEU A 89 10.48 18.22 -18.06
CA LEU A 89 11.39 17.07 -18.11
C LEU A 89 10.64 15.86 -18.67
N GLU A 90 11.32 15.00 -19.43
CA GLU A 90 10.67 13.77 -19.87
C GLU A 90 10.30 12.91 -18.64
N PHE A 91 9.16 12.22 -18.69
CA PHE A 91 8.64 11.41 -17.58
C PHE A 91 9.68 10.43 -17.01
N SER A 92 10.56 9.89 -17.86
CA SER A 92 11.66 9.01 -17.47
C SER A 92 12.72 9.71 -16.60
N GLU A 93 13.08 10.95 -16.94
CA GLU A 93 14.03 11.76 -16.17
C GLU A 93 13.44 12.10 -14.80
N GLN A 94 12.18 12.51 -14.76
CA GLN A 94 11.48 12.82 -13.51
C GLN A 94 11.39 11.60 -12.59
N LYS A 95 11.08 10.42 -13.14
CA LYS A 95 11.06 9.15 -12.39
C LYS A 95 12.43 8.84 -11.78
N THR A 96 13.50 9.08 -12.52
CA THR A 96 14.88 8.81 -12.07
C THR A 96 15.27 9.77 -10.94
N ILE A 97 14.95 11.06 -11.05
CA ILE A 97 15.21 12.06 -10.01
C ILE A 97 14.47 11.69 -8.72
N ILE A 98 13.17 11.36 -8.82
CA ILE A 98 12.34 11.00 -7.67
C ILE A 98 12.85 9.72 -7.00
N ALA A 99 13.25 8.71 -7.78
CA ALA A 99 13.82 7.48 -7.24
C ALA A 99 15.14 7.74 -6.50
N LYS A 100 16.00 8.63 -7.03
CA LYS A 100 17.26 9.00 -6.38
C LYS A 100 17.03 9.71 -5.04
N GLU A 101 16.11 10.68 -4.99
CA GLU A 101 15.81 11.37 -3.72
C GLU A 101 15.12 10.43 -2.72
N GLN A 102 14.19 9.58 -3.17
CA GLN A 102 13.56 8.57 -2.32
C GLN A 102 14.61 7.67 -1.64
N ARG A 103 15.58 7.17 -2.40
CA ARG A 103 16.67 6.33 -1.88
C ARG A 103 17.47 7.04 -0.81
N LYS A 104 17.88 8.29 -1.09
CA LYS A 104 18.63 9.12 -0.14
C LYS A 104 17.85 9.35 1.15
N GLU A 105 16.56 9.68 1.06
CA GLU A 105 15.70 9.84 2.24
C GLU A 105 15.56 8.53 3.02
N CYS A 106 15.44 7.38 2.33
CA CYS A 106 15.40 6.06 2.97
C CYS A 106 16.70 5.72 3.69
N CYS A 107 17.87 6.00 3.09
CA CYS A 107 19.18 5.80 3.74
C CYS A 107 19.25 6.59 5.05
N LEU A 108 18.97 7.91 4.98
CA LEU A 108 18.99 8.79 6.15
C LEU A 108 17.99 8.36 7.22
N ALA A 109 16.83 7.85 6.83
CA ALA A 109 15.83 7.34 7.75
C ALA A 109 16.33 6.08 8.49
N VAL A 110 16.89 5.11 7.77
CA VAL A 110 17.37 3.85 8.35
C VAL A 110 18.62 4.08 9.21
N GLU A 111 19.56 4.92 8.76
CA GLU A 111 20.73 5.34 9.55
C GLU A 111 20.32 5.98 10.88
N ARG A 112 19.32 6.86 10.89
CA ARG A 112 18.83 7.46 12.14
C ARG A 112 18.16 6.46 13.08
N LEU A 113 17.55 5.41 12.54
CA LEU A 113 16.83 4.40 13.34
C LEU A 113 17.79 3.39 13.97
N PHE A 114 18.74 2.86 13.20
CA PHE A 114 19.73 1.91 13.70
C PHE A 114 20.86 2.61 14.47
N GLY A 115 21.17 3.86 14.12
CA GLY A 115 22.24 4.65 14.73
C GLY A 115 23.63 4.08 14.46
N ASP A 116 24.60 4.50 15.27
CA ASP A 116 25.98 4.02 15.21
C ASP A 116 26.20 2.74 16.06
N ASP A 117 25.19 2.34 16.83
CA ASP A 117 25.25 1.13 17.67
C ASP A 117 25.21 -0.13 16.81
N PRO A 118 25.94 -1.21 17.18
CA PRO A 118 25.84 -2.48 16.50
C PRO A 118 24.40 -3.01 16.45
N CYS A 119 24.02 -3.56 15.29
CA CYS A 119 22.74 -4.25 15.14
C CYS A 119 22.69 -5.50 16.04
N LEU A 120 21.51 -5.77 16.60
CA LEU A 120 21.26 -6.88 17.51
C LEU A 120 20.69 -8.07 16.73
N GLU A 121 20.97 -9.27 17.22
CA GLU A 121 20.32 -10.46 16.69
C GLU A 121 18.79 -10.35 16.86
N GLY A 122 18.08 -10.45 15.74
CA GLY A 122 16.63 -10.34 15.67
C GLY A 122 16.14 -9.00 15.14
N ASP A 123 17.02 -8.03 14.90
CA ASP A 123 16.71 -6.84 14.10
C ASP A 123 16.36 -7.24 12.66
N PHE A 124 15.44 -6.50 12.05
CA PHE A 124 15.04 -6.74 10.66
C PHE A 124 14.45 -5.51 9.97
N ILE A 125 14.46 -5.57 8.63
CA ILE A 125 13.73 -4.67 7.75
C ILE A 125 12.66 -5.49 7.00
N GLY A 126 11.39 -5.13 7.20
CA GLY A 126 10.25 -5.68 6.47
C GLY A 126 9.91 -4.79 5.27
N ILE A 127 9.85 -5.33 4.06
CA ILE A 127 9.60 -4.55 2.83
C ILE A 127 8.41 -5.06 2.04
N ASN A 128 7.73 -4.21 1.29
CA ASN A 128 6.89 -4.64 0.17
C ASN A 128 7.65 -4.59 -1.16
N PHE A 129 7.02 -5.05 -2.24
CA PHE A 129 7.65 -5.05 -3.57
C PHE A 129 7.92 -3.66 -4.16
N PHE A 130 7.42 -2.59 -3.54
CA PHE A 130 7.73 -1.20 -3.92
C PHE A 130 8.82 -0.56 -3.05
N ALA A 131 9.32 -1.26 -2.03
CA ALA A 131 10.34 -0.78 -1.09
C ALA A 131 11.63 -1.61 -1.18
N LEU A 132 12.06 -1.92 -2.40
CA LEU A 132 13.24 -2.76 -2.66
C LEU A 132 14.55 -2.11 -2.19
N GLU A 133 14.59 -0.80 -1.96
CA GLU A 133 15.67 -0.11 -1.27
C GLU A 133 16.01 -0.77 0.08
N GLY A 134 14.98 -1.24 0.79
CA GLY A 134 15.14 -1.89 2.08
C GLY A 134 15.91 -3.21 2.02
N TRP A 135 16.02 -3.85 0.85
CA TRP A 135 16.91 -5.01 0.67
C TRP A 135 18.38 -4.61 0.80
N SER A 136 18.81 -3.61 0.01
CA SER A 136 20.20 -3.12 0.06
C SER A 136 20.53 -2.51 1.42
N LEU A 137 19.56 -1.83 2.05
CA LEU A 137 19.75 -1.31 3.41
C LEU A 137 19.86 -2.44 4.44
N ALA A 138 19.09 -3.53 4.31
CA ALA A 138 19.23 -4.68 5.20
C ALA A 138 20.61 -5.34 5.07
N GLU A 139 21.14 -5.41 3.85
CA GLU A 139 22.51 -5.87 3.57
C GLU A 139 23.55 -4.96 4.21
N LEU A 140 23.41 -3.64 4.07
CA LEU A 140 24.32 -2.64 4.66
C LEU A 140 24.40 -2.73 6.19
N PHE A 141 23.26 -2.89 6.85
CA PHE A 141 23.18 -2.98 8.31
C PHE A 141 23.35 -4.43 8.84
N HIS A 142 23.59 -5.40 7.96
CA HIS A 142 23.70 -6.82 8.31
C HIS A 142 22.51 -7.37 9.11
N VAL A 143 21.29 -6.93 8.77
CA VAL A 143 20.04 -7.37 9.39
C VAL A 143 19.21 -8.21 8.43
N ARG A 144 18.22 -8.95 8.95
CA ARG A 144 17.37 -9.78 8.09
C ARG A 144 16.40 -8.90 7.28
N CYS A 145 16.19 -9.26 6.01
CA CYS A 145 15.11 -8.72 5.20
C CYS A 145 13.93 -9.69 5.17
N ILE A 146 12.72 -9.19 5.44
CA ILE A 146 11.46 -9.93 5.36
C ILE A 146 10.60 -9.27 4.30
N VAL A 147 9.93 -10.04 3.45
CA VAL A 147 9.06 -9.49 2.42
C VAL A 147 7.60 -9.67 2.83
N LEU A 148 6.83 -8.60 2.72
CA LEU A 148 5.43 -8.49 3.12
C LEU A 148 4.63 -7.98 1.92
N ALA A 149 3.84 -8.86 1.33
CA ALA A 149 3.08 -8.56 0.12
C ALA A 149 1.58 -8.77 0.35
N PRO A 150 0.76 -7.70 0.43
CA PRO A 150 -0.68 -7.85 0.64
C PRO A 150 -1.42 -8.45 -0.57
N TYR A 151 -0.74 -8.57 -1.71
CA TYR A 151 -1.24 -9.13 -2.97
C TYR A 151 -0.16 -10.02 -3.61
N VAL A 152 -0.55 -10.82 -4.60
CA VAL A 152 0.37 -11.64 -5.41
C VAL A 152 1.33 -10.73 -6.18
N VAL A 153 2.60 -11.13 -6.36
CA VAL A 153 3.54 -10.38 -7.20
C VAL A 153 2.84 -10.00 -8.53
N PRO A 154 2.67 -8.70 -8.83
CA PRO A 154 1.82 -8.27 -9.93
C PRO A 154 2.48 -8.44 -11.30
N TYR A 155 3.73 -8.90 -11.33
CA TYR A 155 4.55 -9.06 -12.52
C TYR A 155 5.46 -10.29 -12.41
N SER A 156 5.71 -10.95 -13.54
CA SER A 156 6.75 -11.97 -13.66
C SER A 156 8.04 -11.35 -14.17
N ALA A 157 9.18 -12.01 -13.92
CA ALA A 157 10.42 -11.65 -14.59
C ALA A 157 10.22 -11.64 -16.12
N PRO A 158 10.82 -10.68 -16.85
CA PRO A 158 10.79 -10.67 -18.31
C PRO A 158 11.26 -12.01 -18.88
N SER A 159 10.66 -12.48 -19.98
CA SER A 159 10.97 -13.80 -20.56
C SER A 159 12.45 -13.97 -20.93
N PHE A 160 13.15 -12.87 -21.26
CA PHE A 160 14.57 -12.88 -21.61
C PHE A 160 15.50 -12.71 -20.40
N PHE A 161 14.96 -12.43 -19.20
CA PHE A 161 15.74 -12.12 -18.01
C PHE A 161 16.73 -13.23 -17.66
N GLU A 162 16.28 -14.49 -17.63
CA GLU A 162 17.16 -15.61 -17.29
C GLU A 162 18.31 -15.78 -18.29
N HIS A 163 18.02 -15.63 -19.59
CA HIS A 163 19.02 -15.74 -20.63
C HIS A 163 20.09 -14.66 -20.49
N TYR A 164 19.65 -13.41 -20.30
CA TYR A 164 20.55 -12.27 -20.06
C TYR A 164 21.38 -12.47 -18.79
N PHE A 165 20.73 -12.83 -17.67
CA PHE A 165 21.40 -13.05 -16.39
C PHE A 165 22.47 -14.13 -16.48
N ARG A 166 22.18 -15.25 -17.14
CA ARG A 166 23.15 -16.34 -17.35
C ARG A 166 24.35 -15.91 -18.20
N LYS A 167 24.13 -15.03 -19.17
CA LYS A 167 25.17 -14.53 -20.08
C LYS A 167 26.08 -13.51 -19.40
N GLU A 168 25.50 -12.52 -18.73
CA GLU A 168 26.26 -11.41 -18.14
C GLU A 168 26.82 -11.75 -16.75
N LEU A 169 26.12 -12.58 -15.97
CA LEU A 169 26.50 -12.95 -14.60
C LEU A 169 26.58 -14.49 -14.42
N PRO A 170 27.40 -15.21 -15.21
CA PRO A 170 27.39 -16.68 -15.24
C PRO A 170 27.77 -17.33 -13.91
N LEU A 171 28.72 -16.75 -13.17
CA LEU A 171 29.14 -17.28 -11.86
C LEU A 171 28.06 -17.07 -10.79
N LEU A 172 27.38 -15.92 -10.80
CA LEU A 172 26.29 -15.64 -9.88
C LEU A 172 25.06 -16.51 -10.21
N TYR A 173 24.78 -16.74 -11.49
CA TYR A 173 23.75 -17.68 -11.91
C TYR A 173 24.04 -19.10 -11.37
N LYS A 174 25.28 -19.58 -11.53
CA LYS A 174 25.70 -20.86 -10.96
C LYS A 174 25.56 -20.88 -9.44
N TYR A 175 25.97 -19.80 -8.77
CA TYR A 175 25.80 -19.65 -7.32
C TYR A 175 24.35 -19.81 -6.89
N LEU A 176 23.40 -19.18 -7.57
CA LEU A 176 21.97 -19.23 -7.24
C LEU A 176 21.32 -20.58 -7.58
N GLN A 177 21.81 -21.27 -8.61
CA GLN A 177 21.34 -22.61 -8.98
C GLN A 177 21.81 -23.69 -8.00
N GLU A 178 23.05 -23.57 -7.51
CA GLU A 178 23.67 -24.53 -6.57
C GLU A 178 23.35 -24.23 -5.09
N ALA A 179 22.42 -23.31 -4.84
CA ALA A 179 22.03 -22.92 -3.48
C ALA A 179 21.33 -24.06 -2.72
N PRO A 180 21.70 -24.33 -1.45
CA PRO A 180 20.96 -25.24 -0.57
C PRO A 180 19.50 -24.79 -0.31
N ALA A 181 18.66 -25.71 0.16
CA ALA A 181 17.20 -25.53 0.28
C ALA A 181 16.73 -24.41 1.24
N ASP A 182 17.61 -23.89 2.08
CA ASP A 182 17.37 -22.82 3.06
C ASP A 182 18.05 -21.49 2.70
N LYS A 183 18.84 -21.47 1.62
CA LYS A 183 19.60 -20.30 1.15
C LYS A 183 18.93 -19.64 -0.03
N VAL A 184 19.25 -18.37 -0.26
CA VAL A 184 18.76 -17.65 -1.45
C VAL A 184 19.15 -18.42 -2.72
N CYS A 185 18.17 -18.72 -3.55
CA CYS A 185 18.31 -19.54 -4.74
C CYS A 185 17.67 -18.88 -5.98
N TRP A 186 17.83 -19.51 -7.15
CA TRP A 186 17.26 -19.01 -8.40
C TRP A 186 15.72 -18.89 -8.35
N LYS A 187 15.03 -19.74 -7.58
CA LYS A 187 13.58 -19.65 -7.41
C LYS A 187 13.17 -18.35 -6.71
N ASP A 188 13.94 -17.88 -5.73
CA ASP A 188 13.68 -16.59 -5.07
C ASP A 188 13.82 -15.45 -6.09
N VAL A 189 14.89 -15.51 -6.89
CA VAL A 189 15.18 -14.50 -7.92
C VAL A 189 14.06 -14.41 -8.95
N ILE A 190 13.69 -15.51 -9.58
CA ILE A 190 12.68 -15.47 -10.64
C ILE A 190 11.27 -15.18 -10.08
N HIS A 191 11.01 -15.51 -8.81
CA HIS A 191 9.72 -15.25 -8.19
C HIS A 191 9.52 -13.77 -7.88
N TRP A 192 10.52 -13.10 -7.30
CA TRP A 192 10.35 -11.71 -6.88
C TRP A 192 11.62 -10.85 -6.86
N MET A 193 12.82 -11.43 -6.71
CA MET A 193 14.04 -10.62 -6.54
C MET A 193 14.64 -10.09 -7.85
N TRP A 194 14.17 -10.55 -9.01
CA TRP A 194 14.67 -10.14 -10.32
C TRP A 194 14.81 -8.61 -10.50
N PRO A 195 13.95 -7.73 -9.94
CA PRO A 195 14.12 -6.29 -10.11
C PRO A 195 15.37 -5.74 -9.41
N LEU A 196 15.90 -6.44 -8.38
CA LEU A 196 17.15 -6.07 -7.70
C LEU A 196 18.38 -6.18 -8.62
N PHE A 197 18.26 -6.90 -9.73
CA PHE A 197 19.32 -7.10 -10.73
C PHE A 197 19.11 -6.27 -11.99
N SER A 198 18.26 -5.24 -11.92
CA SER A 198 18.12 -4.25 -12.99
C SER A 198 19.12 -3.12 -12.81
N ASP A 199 19.55 -2.51 -13.91
CA ASP A 199 20.55 -1.43 -13.98
C ASP A 199 20.25 -0.24 -13.06
N ASN A 200 18.99 -0.08 -12.64
CA ASN A 200 18.56 1.00 -11.77
C ASN A 200 19.19 0.96 -10.36
N TRP A 201 19.77 -0.16 -9.93
CA TRP A 201 20.29 -0.33 -8.57
C TRP A 201 21.82 -0.30 -8.46
N GLU A 202 22.51 -0.62 -9.55
CA GLU A 202 23.97 -0.82 -9.57
C GLU A 202 24.72 0.41 -9.03
N SER A 203 24.54 1.58 -9.65
CA SER A 203 25.25 2.81 -9.27
C SER A 203 24.94 3.24 -7.85
N TRP A 204 23.67 3.17 -7.43
CA TRP A 204 23.29 3.51 -6.06
C TRP A 204 23.94 2.59 -5.03
N ARG A 205 23.98 1.28 -5.29
CA ARG A 205 24.60 0.30 -4.37
C ARG A 205 26.11 0.53 -4.26
N SER A 206 26.80 0.74 -5.38
CA SER A 206 28.25 0.91 -5.38
C SER A 206 28.72 2.28 -4.93
N GLU A 207 28.12 3.35 -5.44
CA GLU A 207 28.58 4.74 -5.23
C GLU A 207 28.07 5.32 -3.91
N ASP A 208 26.82 5.05 -3.54
CA ASP A 208 26.19 5.67 -2.37
C ASP A 208 26.25 4.78 -1.12
N LEU A 209 26.19 3.45 -1.26
CA LEU A 209 26.19 2.50 -0.12
C LEU A 209 27.50 1.74 0.09
N ASN A 210 28.46 1.85 -0.84
CA ASN A 210 29.70 1.06 -0.85
C ASN A 210 29.46 -0.46 -0.82
N LEU A 211 28.32 -0.92 -1.34
CA LEU A 211 28.00 -2.33 -1.51
C LEU A 211 28.40 -2.80 -2.91
N SER A 212 28.39 -4.11 -3.11
CA SER A 212 28.55 -4.67 -4.46
C SER A 212 27.38 -4.22 -5.37
N PRO A 213 27.65 -3.87 -6.65
CA PRO A 213 26.63 -3.57 -7.66
C PRO A 213 25.48 -4.56 -7.69
N TYR A 214 25.82 -5.85 -7.66
CA TYR A 214 24.87 -6.95 -7.61
C TYR A 214 24.81 -7.53 -6.20
N PRO A 215 23.60 -7.90 -5.70
CA PRO A 215 23.47 -8.68 -4.48
C PRO A 215 24.23 -10.01 -4.57
N PHE A 216 24.72 -10.49 -3.42
CA PHE A 216 25.42 -11.78 -3.27
C PHE A 216 26.81 -11.87 -3.90
N THR A 217 27.37 -10.76 -4.37
CA THR A 217 28.75 -10.68 -4.82
C THR A 217 29.58 -9.80 -3.89
N ASP A 218 30.87 -10.06 -3.84
CA ASP A 218 31.83 -9.33 -3.03
C ASP A 218 32.15 -7.97 -3.69
N PRO A 219 32.14 -6.85 -2.93
CA PRO A 219 32.31 -5.51 -3.49
C PRO A 219 33.69 -5.26 -4.10
N VAL A 220 34.72 -6.03 -3.74
CA VAL A 220 36.09 -5.84 -4.22
C VAL A 220 36.35 -6.67 -5.48
N THR A 221 35.92 -7.92 -5.47
CA THR A 221 36.21 -8.90 -6.53
C THR A 221 35.08 -9.03 -7.56
N GLY A 222 33.87 -8.61 -7.22
CA GLY A 222 32.67 -8.83 -8.05
C GLY A 222 32.26 -10.30 -8.16
N LEU A 223 32.86 -11.19 -7.36
CA LEU A 223 32.61 -12.62 -7.40
C LEU A 223 31.56 -13.02 -6.36
N PRO A 224 30.76 -14.09 -6.59
CA PRO A 224 29.77 -14.54 -5.62
C PRO A 224 30.39 -14.95 -4.28
N THR A 225 29.74 -14.62 -3.16
CA THR A 225 30.20 -14.93 -1.80
C THR A 225 29.83 -16.37 -1.39
N TRP A 226 30.49 -17.37 -1.98
CA TRP A 226 30.19 -18.80 -1.77
C TRP A 226 30.20 -19.25 -0.31
N HIS A 227 31.06 -18.65 0.51
CA HIS A 227 31.22 -18.99 1.92
C HIS A 227 30.17 -18.37 2.83
N ASP A 228 29.47 -17.32 2.36
CA ASP A 228 28.52 -16.55 3.16
C ASP A 228 27.19 -16.39 2.40
N ARG A 229 26.45 -17.49 2.33
CA ARG A 229 25.13 -17.53 1.67
C ARG A 229 24.05 -17.04 2.65
N PRO A 230 23.32 -15.96 2.33
CA PRO A 230 22.22 -15.52 3.17
C PRO A 230 21.07 -16.53 3.12
N PRO A 231 20.28 -16.64 4.20
CA PRO A 231 19.07 -17.46 4.19
C PRO A 231 18.08 -16.93 3.15
N SER A 232 17.31 -17.82 2.53
CA SER A 232 16.21 -17.41 1.66
C SER A 232 15.21 -16.57 2.49
N PRO A 233 14.84 -15.37 2.02
CA PRO A 233 14.03 -14.44 2.79
C PRO A 233 12.63 -14.98 3.01
N LEU A 234 12.11 -14.72 4.21
CA LEU A 234 10.72 -15.02 4.52
C LEU A 234 9.81 -14.07 3.71
N LEU A 235 8.99 -14.63 2.84
CA LEU A 235 7.98 -13.88 2.07
C LEU A 235 6.58 -14.25 2.58
N LEU A 236 5.88 -13.27 3.15
CA LEU A 236 4.53 -13.40 3.66
C LEU A 236 3.56 -12.74 2.69
N TYR A 237 2.56 -13.51 2.24
CA TYR A 237 1.46 -13.04 1.41
C TYR A 237 0.19 -12.81 2.22
N GLY A 238 -0.41 -11.63 2.04
CA GLY A 238 -1.62 -11.16 2.69
C GLY A 238 -2.90 -11.43 1.91
N PHE A 239 -3.01 -12.56 1.21
CA PHE A 239 -4.22 -12.99 0.51
C PHE A 239 -4.68 -14.38 0.97
N SER A 240 -5.90 -14.79 0.61
CA SER A 240 -6.43 -16.12 0.91
C SER A 240 -6.13 -17.14 -0.18
N LYS A 241 -5.71 -18.35 0.23
CA LYS A 241 -5.55 -19.51 -0.66
C LYS A 241 -6.88 -19.97 -1.29
N GLU A 242 -8.01 -19.55 -0.74
CA GLU A 242 -9.34 -19.83 -1.31
C GLU A 242 -9.62 -19.01 -2.57
N ILE A 243 -8.87 -17.92 -2.78
CA ILE A 243 -9.05 -17.00 -3.91
C ILE A 243 -7.88 -17.10 -4.89
N VAL A 244 -6.68 -17.37 -4.39
CA VAL A 244 -5.46 -17.42 -5.19
C VAL A 244 -4.81 -18.78 -5.05
N GLU A 245 -4.63 -19.46 -6.19
CA GLU A 245 -3.88 -20.71 -6.27
C GLU A 245 -2.40 -20.47 -5.95
N CYS A 246 -1.79 -21.40 -5.21
CA CYS A 246 -0.39 -21.33 -4.80
C CYS A 246 0.39 -22.43 -5.50
N PRO A 247 1.17 -22.12 -6.56
CA PRO A 247 1.90 -23.13 -7.31
C PRO A 247 3.05 -23.76 -6.51
N ASP A 248 3.32 -25.05 -6.76
CA ASP A 248 4.39 -25.81 -6.09
C ASP A 248 5.82 -25.36 -6.46
N TYR A 249 5.96 -24.55 -7.52
CA TYR A 249 7.27 -24.03 -7.93
C TYR A 249 7.75 -22.83 -7.09
N TRP A 250 6.90 -22.32 -6.20
CA TRP A 250 7.25 -21.23 -5.29
C TRP A 250 8.38 -21.63 -4.32
N PRO A 251 9.27 -20.69 -3.95
CA PRO A 251 10.23 -20.90 -2.87
C PRO A 251 9.60 -21.44 -1.57
N SER A 252 10.31 -22.34 -0.90
CA SER A 252 9.85 -23.04 0.32
C SER A 252 9.59 -22.11 1.52
N ASN A 253 10.21 -20.94 1.54
CA ASN A 253 10.08 -19.92 2.59
C ASN A 253 8.91 -18.96 2.38
N ILE A 254 8.04 -19.24 1.41
CA ILE A 254 6.82 -18.46 1.19
C ILE A 254 5.70 -18.95 2.11
N ARG A 255 4.96 -18.01 2.69
CA ARG A 255 3.78 -18.28 3.50
C ARG A 255 2.63 -17.42 3.03
N VAL A 256 1.46 -18.04 2.84
CA VAL A 256 0.21 -17.34 2.56
C VAL A 256 -0.58 -17.30 3.86
N CYS A 257 -0.82 -16.08 4.36
CA CYS A 257 -1.25 -15.82 5.72
C CYS A 257 -2.73 -15.40 5.83
N GLY A 258 -3.47 -15.39 4.72
CA GLY A 258 -4.81 -14.82 4.68
C GLY A 258 -4.78 -13.28 4.60
N PHE A 259 -5.95 -12.67 4.47
CA PHE A 259 -6.07 -11.22 4.34
C PHE A 259 -5.64 -10.48 5.59
N TRP A 260 -4.85 -9.42 5.40
CA TRP A 260 -4.44 -8.51 6.47
C TRP A 260 -5.44 -7.36 6.58
N PHE A 261 -6.45 -7.56 7.40
CA PHE A 261 -7.48 -6.55 7.62
C PHE A 261 -7.00 -5.40 8.52
N LEU A 262 -7.48 -4.20 8.22
CA LEU A 262 -7.18 -3.02 9.01
C LEU A 262 -7.96 -3.02 10.34
N PRO A 263 -7.38 -2.49 11.43
CA PRO A 263 -8.12 -2.21 12.65
C PRO A 263 -9.37 -1.38 12.36
N ILE A 264 -10.47 -1.67 13.07
CA ILE A 264 -11.78 -1.09 12.77
C ILE A 264 -11.74 0.44 12.87
N GLU A 265 -10.98 0.96 13.84
CA GLU A 265 -10.78 2.37 14.10
C GLU A 265 -10.07 3.14 12.95
N TRP A 266 -9.38 2.44 12.03
CA TRP A 266 -8.69 3.06 10.89
C TRP A 266 -9.58 3.15 9.66
N GLN A 267 -10.71 2.43 9.65
CA GLN A 267 -11.62 2.33 8.51
C GLN A 267 -12.64 3.48 8.44
N PHE A 268 -12.53 4.48 9.32
CA PHE A 268 -13.44 5.62 9.37
C PHE A 268 -12.74 6.89 8.85
N SER A 269 -13.30 7.50 7.81
CA SER A 269 -12.87 8.85 7.38
C SER A 269 -13.40 9.96 8.31
N CYS A 270 -14.45 9.68 9.08
CA CYS A 270 -15.05 10.63 10.02
C CYS A 270 -14.69 10.26 11.46
N GLN A 271 -14.02 11.19 12.16
CA GLN A 271 -13.57 11.01 13.53
C GLN A 271 -14.74 10.76 14.50
N GLU A 272 -15.85 11.49 14.36
CA GLU A 272 -17.05 11.30 15.18
C GLU A 272 -17.65 9.90 14.98
N CYS A 273 -17.75 9.43 13.74
CA CYS A 273 -18.23 8.08 13.45
C CYS A 273 -17.30 7.00 14.03
N GLY A 274 -15.98 7.20 13.96
CA GLY A 274 -15.00 6.31 14.58
C GLY A 274 -15.11 6.25 16.11
N GLN A 275 -15.31 7.40 16.76
CA GLN A 275 -15.55 7.47 18.20
C GLN A 275 -16.86 6.79 18.61
N ILE A 276 -17.95 7.05 17.90
CA ILE A 276 -19.25 6.39 18.11
C ILE A 276 -19.07 4.86 17.99
N SER A 277 -18.41 4.39 16.94
CA SER A 277 -18.17 2.95 16.75
C SER A 277 -17.32 2.33 17.87
N THR A 278 -16.33 3.05 18.39
CA THR A 278 -15.49 2.59 19.52
C THR A 278 -16.31 2.50 20.81
N LEU A 279 -17.16 3.49 21.07
CA LEU A 279 -18.07 3.52 22.22
C LEU A 279 -19.12 2.41 22.17
N LEU A 280 -19.64 2.11 20.98
CA LEU A 280 -20.63 1.04 20.79
C LEU A 280 -20.01 -0.34 20.98
N SER A 281 -18.79 -0.54 20.46
CA SER A 281 -18.03 -1.78 20.64
C SER A 281 -17.69 -2.06 22.09
N THR A 282 -17.30 -1.03 22.85
CA THR A 282 -16.99 -1.16 24.30
C THR A 282 -18.22 -1.36 25.17
N ARG A 283 -19.40 -0.90 24.73
CA ARG A 283 -20.67 -1.07 25.46
C ARG A 283 -21.47 -2.31 25.04
N HIS A 284 -20.96 -3.14 24.12
CA HIS A 284 -21.69 -4.25 23.51
C HIS A 284 -23.08 -3.86 22.96
N LEU A 285 -23.22 -2.62 22.49
CA LEU A 285 -24.45 -2.12 21.92
C LEU A 285 -24.44 -2.37 20.41
N ASN A 286 -25.38 -3.19 19.94
CA ASN A 286 -25.64 -3.40 18.50
C ASN A 286 -26.42 -2.21 17.91
N SER A 287 -25.96 -0.98 18.16
CA SER A 287 -26.53 0.17 17.47
C SER A 287 -25.73 0.46 16.22
N ASP A 288 -26.45 0.63 15.12
CA ASP A 288 -25.90 1.06 13.86
C ASP A 288 -26.04 2.60 13.70
N ASP A 289 -25.61 3.36 14.72
CA ASP A 289 -25.73 4.82 14.70
C ASP A 289 -24.51 5.53 14.09
N MET A 290 -24.78 6.47 13.20
CA MET A 290 -23.79 7.35 12.57
C MET A 290 -23.89 8.76 13.14
N CYS A 291 -22.84 9.58 12.96
CA CYS A 291 -22.90 10.97 13.40
C CYS A 291 -23.92 11.78 12.56
N PRO A 292 -24.41 12.93 13.06
CA PRO A 292 -25.41 13.73 12.35
C PRO A 292 -25.02 14.13 10.93
N ALA A 293 -23.73 14.29 10.65
CA ALA A 293 -23.23 14.60 9.31
C ALA A 293 -23.43 13.46 8.29
N HIS A 294 -23.64 12.22 8.75
CA HIS A 294 -23.87 11.03 7.93
C HIS A 294 -25.28 10.45 8.13
N ALA A 295 -26.21 11.21 8.70
CA ALA A 295 -27.59 10.79 8.90
C ALA A 295 -28.29 10.43 7.57
N GLU A 296 -27.97 11.12 6.47
CA GLU A 296 -28.50 10.81 5.14
C GLU A 296 -28.03 9.46 4.60
N LEU A 297 -26.76 9.10 4.82
CA LEU A 297 -26.25 7.78 4.48
C LEU A 297 -26.93 6.70 5.32
N GLN A 298 -27.07 6.96 6.63
CA GLN A 298 -27.78 6.06 7.53
C GLN A 298 -29.24 5.87 7.11
N TYR A 299 -29.92 6.94 6.73
CA TYR A 299 -31.28 6.91 6.20
C TYR A 299 -31.35 6.11 4.89
N PHE A 300 -30.42 6.35 3.95
CA PHE A 300 -30.33 5.61 2.70
C PHE A 300 -30.17 4.10 2.97
N LEU A 301 -29.28 3.71 3.88
CA LEU A 301 -29.07 2.30 4.23
C LEU A 301 -30.27 1.68 4.94
N ARG A 302 -30.94 2.42 5.83
CA ARG A 302 -32.09 1.92 6.62
C ARG A 302 -33.41 1.93 5.85
N THR A 303 -33.55 2.73 4.79
CA THR A 303 -34.78 2.80 4.00
C THR A 303 -35.06 1.44 3.36
N PRO A 304 -36.12 0.73 3.78
CA PRO A 304 -36.41 -0.61 3.32
C PRO A 304 -36.91 -0.54 1.88
N LEU A 305 -36.03 -0.89 0.94
CA LEU A 305 -36.39 -1.23 -0.43
C LEU A 305 -36.08 -2.72 -0.64
N SER A 306 -36.74 -3.35 -1.61
CA SER A 306 -36.73 -4.81 -1.80
C SER A 306 -35.35 -5.43 -2.08
N ARG A 307 -34.30 -4.61 -2.28
CA ARG A 307 -32.94 -5.05 -2.60
C ARG A 307 -31.89 -4.22 -1.86
N PRO A 308 -30.80 -4.85 -1.40
CA PRO A 308 -29.66 -4.13 -0.83
C PRO A 308 -29.00 -3.24 -1.90
N PRO A 309 -28.38 -2.10 -1.49
CA PRO A 309 -27.65 -1.26 -2.41
C PRO A 309 -26.38 -1.95 -2.92
N ILE A 310 -25.99 -1.61 -4.15
CA ILE A 310 -24.76 -2.04 -4.81
C ILE A 310 -23.71 -0.94 -4.65
N PHE A 311 -22.48 -1.31 -4.33
CA PHE A 311 -21.39 -0.36 -4.16
C PHE A 311 -20.60 -0.22 -5.46
N ILE A 312 -20.30 1.03 -5.82
CA ILE A 312 -19.43 1.37 -6.94
C ILE A 312 -18.24 2.12 -6.35
N GLY A 313 -17.10 1.44 -6.26
CA GLY A 313 -15.83 2.02 -5.89
C GLY A 313 -14.95 2.16 -7.12
N LEU A 314 -14.52 3.38 -7.41
CA LEU A 314 -13.65 3.67 -8.55
C LEU A 314 -12.19 3.86 -8.17
N SER A 315 -11.88 3.82 -6.87
CA SER A 315 -10.55 4.03 -6.31
C SER A 315 -9.89 5.26 -6.96
N SER A 316 -8.62 5.16 -7.37
CA SER A 316 -7.87 6.29 -7.95
C SER A 316 -7.98 6.41 -9.47
N ILE A 317 -8.91 5.72 -10.14
CA ILE A 317 -9.03 5.71 -11.62
C ILE A 317 -9.11 7.12 -12.21
N GLY A 318 -9.80 8.04 -11.51
CA GLY A 318 -9.91 9.43 -11.92
C GLY A 318 -8.57 10.18 -11.83
N SER A 319 -7.93 10.12 -10.67
CA SER A 319 -6.61 10.74 -10.44
C SER A 319 -5.50 10.16 -11.32
N MET A 320 -5.66 8.91 -11.79
CA MET A 320 -4.76 8.27 -12.75
C MET A 320 -5.00 8.71 -14.21
N GLY A 321 -5.96 9.59 -14.47
CA GLY A 321 -6.28 10.08 -15.82
C GLY A 321 -7.10 9.11 -16.68
N LEU A 322 -7.59 8.01 -16.09
CA LEU A 322 -8.37 7.00 -16.81
C LEU A 322 -9.86 7.37 -16.92
N MET A 323 -10.35 8.30 -16.09
CA MET A 323 -11.70 8.87 -16.21
C MET A 323 -11.70 10.18 -17.01
N ARG A 324 -11.95 10.10 -18.32
CA ARG A 324 -11.96 11.28 -19.20
C ARG A 324 -13.25 12.11 -19.11
N ASN A 325 -14.40 11.48 -18.85
CA ASN A 325 -15.71 12.15 -18.83
C ASN A 325 -16.58 11.68 -17.65
N PRO A 326 -16.45 12.32 -16.48
CA PRO A 326 -17.23 11.97 -15.28
C PRO A 326 -18.74 12.11 -15.47
N ARG A 327 -19.20 13.07 -16.27
CA ARG A 327 -20.62 13.28 -16.55
C ARG A 327 -21.21 12.13 -17.37
N ALA A 328 -20.50 11.68 -18.40
CA ALA A 328 -20.92 10.51 -19.18
C ALA A 328 -21.00 9.25 -18.30
N PHE A 329 -20.05 9.07 -17.38
CA PHE A 329 -20.11 7.98 -16.39
C PHE A 329 -21.39 8.04 -15.54
N LEU A 330 -21.75 9.21 -14.99
CA LEU A 330 -22.99 9.36 -14.24
C LEU A 330 -24.25 9.09 -15.09
N GLN A 331 -24.24 9.43 -16.39
CA GLN A 331 -25.35 9.09 -17.29
C GLN A 331 -25.48 7.59 -17.50
N VAL A 332 -24.38 6.84 -17.61
CA VAL A 332 -24.42 5.37 -17.67
C VAL A 332 -25.07 4.80 -16.40
N VAL A 333 -24.68 5.29 -15.22
CA VAL A 333 -25.28 4.87 -13.95
C VAL A 333 -26.77 5.21 -13.91
N ARG A 334 -27.17 6.38 -14.42
CA ARG A 334 -28.58 6.77 -14.56
C ARG A 334 -29.36 5.80 -15.46
N THR A 335 -28.83 5.46 -16.64
CA THR A 335 -29.47 4.49 -17.54
C THR A 335 -29.64 3.13 -16.86
N VAL A 336 -28.64 2.66 -16.12
CA VAL A 336 -28.72 1.41 -15.33
C VAL A 336 -29.81 1.51 -14.26
N LEU A 337 -29.96 2.66 -13.59
CA LEU A 337 -31.03 2.91 -12.64
C LEU A 337 -32.41 2.93 -13.32
N GLU A 338 -32.54 3.47 -14.52
CA GLU A 338 -33.82 3.51 -15.24
C GLU A 338 -34.30 2.11 -15.67
N VAL A 339 -33.38 1.21 -16.01
CA VAL A 339 -33.71 -0.15 -16.46
C VAL A 339 -33.68 -1.21 -15.34
N THR A 340 -33.18 -0.87 -14.14
CA THR A 340 -33.11 -1.79 -13.00
C THR A 340 -33.78 -1.24 -11.75
N CYS A 341 -34.22 -2.14 -10.87
CA CYS A 341 -34.71 -1.76 -9.53
C CYS A 341 -33.60 -1.71 -8.48
N HIS A 342 -32.33 -1.57 -8.90
CA HIS A 342 -31.21 -1.48 -7.98
C HIS A 342 -31.02 -0.07 -7.42
N ARG A 343 -30.29 0.00 -6.31
CA ARG A 343 -29.83 1.23 -5.69
C ARG A 343 -28.32 1.16 -5.64
N PHE A 344 -27.66 2.31 -5.75
CA PHE A 344 -26.20 2.36 -5.78
C PHE A 344 -25.66 3.34 -4.75
N ILE A 345 -24.50 2.98 -4.20
CA ILE A 345 -23.65 3.90 -3.44
C ILE A 345 -22.37 4.08 -4.26
N LEU A 346 -22.12 5.30 -4.72
CA LEU A 346 -20.94 5.67 -5.49
C LEU A 346 -19.91 6.35 -4.59
N PHE A 347 -18.74 5.74 -4.50
CA PHE A 347 -17.56 6.36 -3.90
C PHE A 347 -16.78 7.09 -4.99
N THR A 348 -16.77 8.42 -4.92
CA THR A 348 -16.04 9.25 -5.90
C THR A 348 -14.54 9.33 -5.59
N ALA A 349 -14.12 8.80 -4.43
CA ALA A 349 -12.74 8.77 -3.95
C ALA A 349 -12.06 10.15 -3.86
N GLY A 350 -12.84 11.23 -3.76
CA GLY A 350 -12.33 12.59 -3.72
C GLY A 350 -11.80 13.10 -5.06
N TYR A 351 -12.14 12.45 -6.17
CA TYR A 351 -11.76 12.92 -7.50
C TYR A 351 -12.61 14.13 -7.89
N GLU A 352 -11.98 15.32 -7.85
CA GLU A 352 -12.66 16.62 -8.02
C GLU A 352 -13.57 16.69 -9.28
N PRO A 353 -13.15 16.25 -10.48
CA PRO A 353 -14.03 16.30 -11.65
C PRO A 353 -15.29 15.45 -11.53
N LEU A 354 -15.24 14.33 -10.81
CA LEU A 354 -16.43 13.51 -10.53
C LEU A 354 -17.29 14.13 -9.43
N ASP A 355 -16.67 14.68 -8.38
CA ASP A 355 -17.40 15.43 -7.33
C ASP A 355 -18.13 16.64 -7.92
N ALA A 356 -17.51 17.37 -8.85
CA ALA A 356 -18.11 18.48 -9.56
C ALA A 356 -19.29 18.04 -10.44
N ALA A 357 -19.14 16.93 -11.19
CA ALA A 357 -20.22 16.38 -12.00
C ALA A 357 -21.41 15.91 -11.15
N VAL A 358 -21.16 15.32 -9.98
CA VAL A 358 -22.21 14.96 -9.01
C VAL A 358 -22.96 16.19 -8.52
N GLN A 359 -22.25 17.28 -8.18
CA GLN A 359 -22.88 18.54 -7.76
C GLN A 359 -23.70 19.18 -8.87
N GLU A 360 -23.19 19.18 -10.11
CA GLU A 360 -23.90 19.72 -11.27
C GLU A 360 -25.23 19.00 -11.49
N VAL A 361 -25.21 17.66 -11.51
CA VAL A 361 -26.42 16.84 -11.68
C VAL A 361 -27.41 17.04 -10.50
N ALA A 362 -26.92 17.20 -9.27
CA ALA A 362 -27.77 17.50 -8.12
C ALA A 362 -28.47 18.86 -8.28
N HIS A 363 -27.75 19.87 -8.76
CA HIS A 363 -28.29 21.21 -9.00
C HIS A 363 -29.31 21.25 -10.15
N GLU A 364 -29.11 20.48 -11.21
CA GLU A 364 -30.08 20.36 -12.30
C GLU A 364 -31.40 19.73 -11.83
N ALA A 365 -31.36 18.82 -10.85
CA ALA A 365 -32.52 18.13 -10.32
C ALA A 365 -33.28 18.94 -9.25
N SER A 366 -32.63 19.87 -8.54
CA SER A 366 -33.25 20.68 -7.48
C SER A 366 -33.65 22.06 -7.99
N SER A 367 -34.95 22.28 -8.22
CA SER A 367 -35.51 23.57 -8.63
C SER A 367 -35.55 24.62 -7.51
N ILE A 368 -35.13 24.29 -6.27
CA ILE A 368 -35.22 25.17 -5.10
C ILE A 368 -33.93 25.03 -4.26
N SER A 369 -33.36 26.19 -3.90
CA SER A 369 -32.21 26.40 -2.97
C SER A 369 -30.79 26.25 -3.53
N LYS A 370 -30.06 27.38 -3.58
CA LYS A 370 -28.61 27.51 -3.88
C LYS A 370 -27.74 27.15 -2.67
N GLN A 371 -28.08 26.12 -1.91
CA GLN A 371 -27.23 25.69 -0.80
C GLN A 371 -26.15 24.76 -1.34
N ARG A 372 -24.89 25.15 -1.20
CA ARG A 372 -23.73 24.39 -1.67
C ARG A 372 -23.63 23.11 -0.85
N TRP A 373 -24.22 22.02 -1.34
CA TRP A 373 -24.15 20.73 -0.67
C TRP A 373 -22.78 20.10 -0.90
N SER A 374 -22.15 19.63 0.18
CA SER A 374 -20.83 19.01 0.09
C SER A 374 -20.98 17.50 -0.17
N VAL A 375 -20.36 16.99 -1.24
CA VAL A 375 -20.29 15.55 -1.56
C VAL A 375 -19.62 14.76 -0.42
N GLN A 376 -18.81 15.42 0.42
CA GLN A 376 -18.21 14.80 1.61
C GLN A 376 -19.25 14.39 2.66
N LYS A 377 -20.44 15.00 2.68
CA LYS A 377 -21.55 14.64 3.57
C LYS A 377 -22.55 13.67 2.91
N GLY A 378 -22.31 13.33 1.64
CA GLY A 378 -23.18 12.49 0.85
C GLY A 378 -24.26 13.27 0.10
N LEU A 379 -24.59 12.82 -1.11
CA LEU A 379 -25.60 13.42 -1.98
C LEU A 379 -26.46 12.34 -2.63
N SER A 380 -27.77 12.47 -2.52
CA SER A 380 -28.73 11.59 -3.18
C SER A 380 -29.11 12.15 -4.56
N LEU A 381 -28.99 11.33 -5.59
CA LEU A 381 -29.37 11.61 -6.97
C LEU A 381 -30.45 10.62 -7.46
N PHE A 382 -31.14 10.99 -8.54
CA PHE A 382 -32.06 10.12 -9.30
C PHE A 382 -33.11 9.43 -8.41
N ASP A 383 -34.00 10.22 -7.80
CA ASP A 383 -35.06 9.76 -6.90
C ASP A 383 -34.55 8.99 -5.68
N SER A 384 -33.42 9.44 -5.12
CA SER A 384 -32.76 8.80 -3.96
C SER A 384 -32.36 7.35 -4.21
N ARG A 385 -32.06 6.98 -5.46
CA ARG A 385 -31.56 5.64 -5.83
C ARG A 385 -30.06 5.58 -6.04
N LEU A 386 -29.40 6.71 -6.19
CA LEU A 386 -27.93 6.83 -6.20
C LEU A 386 -27.48 7.72 -5.04
N PHE A 387 -26.64 7.19 -4.16
CA PHE A 387 -25.99 7.98 -3.11
C PHE A 387 -24.51 8.15 -3.43
N CYS A 388 -24.07 9.39 -3.62
CA CYS A 388 -22.68 9.73 -3.94
C CYS A 388 -21.95 10.23 -2.70
N PHE A 389 -20.75 9.72 -2.44
CA PHE A 389 -19.95 10.07 -1.28
C PHE A 389 -18.47 10.23 -1.65
N SER A 390 -17.87 11.34 -1.20
CA SER A 390 -16.47 11.71 -1.52
C SER A 390 -15.44 11.08 -0.59
N GLY A 391 -15.85 10.54 0.57
CA GLY A 391 -14.95 9.82 1.45
C GLY A 391 -14.62 8.42 0.93
N LEU A 392 -13.46 7.92 1.38
CA LEU A 392 -12.93 6.63 0.94
C LEU A 392 -13.60 5.43 1.63
N TYR A 393 -14.07 5.59 2.88
CA TYR A 393 -14.65 4.48 3.65
C TYR A 393 -15.65 4.96 4.70
N VAL A 394 -16.89 4.48 4.61
CA VAL A 394 -17.81 4.35 5.74
C VAL A 394 -18.01 2.85 5.96
N ARG A 395 -17.17 2.22 6.80
CA ARG A 395 -17.13 0.78 7.20
C ARG A 395 -17.64 -0.19 6.09
N LEU A 396 -16.73 -0.95 5.49
CA LEU A 396 -17.12 -2.19 4.79
C LEU A 396 -17.85 -3.18 5.73
N CYS A 397 -17.62 -3.11 7.04
CA CYS A 397 -18.37 -3.90 8.04
C CYS A 397 -19.79 -3.36 8.40
N TRP A 398 -20.21 -2.14 8.03
CA TRP A 398 -21.65 -1.75 8.14
C TRP A 398 -22.48 -2.60 7.14
N ILE A 399 -21.82 -3.08 6.09
CA ILE A 399 -22.43 -3.78 4.95
C ILE A 399 -22.59 -5.28 5.23
N ASN A 400 -21.72 -5.87 6.06
CA ASN A 400 -21.84 -7.28 6.48
C ASN A 400 -22.97 -7.55 7.48
N SER A 401 -23.48 -6.51 8.17
CA SER A 401 -24.64 -6.61 9.08
C SER A 401 -25.95 -6.90 8.33
N ILE A 402 -26.07 -6.47 7.06
CA ILE A 402 -27.31 -6.53 6.27
C ILE A 402 -27.39 -7.77 5.36
N GLY A 403 -26.35 -8.59 5.30
CA GLY A 403 -26.47 -9.89 4.65
C GLY A 403 -25.18 -10.67 4.55
N GLN A 404 -25.17 -11.84 5.17
CA GLN A 404 -24.52 -13.00 4.59
C GLN A 404 -25.08 -13.20 3.17
N ARG A 405 -24.51 -12.53 2.15
CA ARG A 405 -24.67 -12.83 0.71
C ARG A 405 -23.84 -11.84 -0.13
N LYS A 406 -22.71 -12.35 -0.64
CA LYS A 406 -22.03 -11.97 -1.88
C LYS A 406 -22.02 -10.47 -2.21
N CYS A 407 -21.08 -9.72 -1.62
CA CYS A 407 -20.62 -8.49 -2.23
C CYS A 407 -19.69 -8.83 -3.40
N PHE A 408 -20.07 -8.45 -4.63
CA PHE A 408 -19.15 -8.40 -5.76
C PHE A 408 -18.70 -6.96 -5.94
N GLY A 409 -17.46 -6.67 -5.57
CA GLY A 409 -16.76 -5.47 -6.04
C GLY A 409 -16.20 -5.75 -7.43
N LEU A 410 -16.51 -4.88 -8.39
CA LEU A 410 -15.78 -4.82 -9.66
C LEU A 410 -14.61 -3.86 -9.44
N GLU A 411 -13.49 -4.37 -8.97
CA GLU A 411 -12.20 -3.67 -9.06
C GLU A 411 -11.63 -3.95 -10.45
N LEU A 412 -11.54 -2.92 -11.28
CA LEU A 412 -10.73 -2.94 -12.49
C LEU A 412 -9.25 -2.86 -12.06
N LEU A 413 -8.69 -4.00 -11.67
CA LEU A 413 -7.25 -4.21 -11.65
C LEU A 413 -6.81 -4.34 -13.11
N GLN A 414 -6.20 -3.30 -13.67
CA GLN A 414 -5.51 -3.41 -14.94
C GLN A 414 -4.01 -3.18 -14.74
N ASN A 415 -3.28 -4.24 -15.08
CA ASN A 415 -1.86 -4.35 -15.22
C ASN A 415 -1.35 -3.38 -16.31
N HIS A 416 -0.29 -2.64 -16.00
CA HIS A 416 0.58 -2.03 -16.98
C HIS A 416 1.95 -2.71 -16.95
#